data_AF-A0AAW7DH98-F1
#
_entry.id   AF-A0AAW7DH98-F1
#
_cell.length_a   1.000
_cell.length_b   1.000
_cell.length_c   1.000
_cell.angle_alpha   90.00
_cell.angle_beta   90.00
_cell.angle_gamma   90.00
#
_symmetry.space_group_name_H-M   'P 1'
#
loop_
_entity.id
_entity.type
_entity.pdbx_description
1 polymer ?
#
loop_
_entity_poly.entity_id
_entity_poly.type
_entity_poly.pdbx_seq_one_letter_code
_entity_poly.pdbx_strand_id
1 'polypeptide(L)'
;MENSIEEFEEIIISYFEEIEDFITKSNTSRFNSNKKYKTEESKIDKLSDFRMLIDGLFLKISRNFYTPTKEINDNISYQISICASFLRTHFLINKLIMDGDIIEATTLIRKQLEASTRFSELEKKEIIKLTKKTPNVNNESKGVTKELYSTLSEIAHTGSLDVANLITIIDENEKIARANIFPFFSIDSLQSYKFQAYVSFNFLGKYILFTKKIYPENNIDQEMKMFVILHKLINDISLFKD
;
A
#
# COMPACT_ATOMS: atom_id res chain seq x y z
N MET A 1 14.58 28.52 -42.21
CA MET A 1 15.34 27.82 -41.15
C MET A 1 15.21 28.56 -39.82
N GLU A 2 15.24 29.90 -39.79
CA GLU A 2 14.85 30.68 -38.61
C GLU A 2 13.37 30.51 -38.23
N ASN A 3 12.44 30.63 -39.20
CA ASN A 3 11.00 30.42 -38.92
C ASN A 3 10.65 29.02 -38.36
N SER A 4 11.45 28.00 -38.68
CA SER A 4 11.22 26.63 -38.16
C SER A 4 11.77 26.42 -36.75
N ILE A 5 12.66 27.31 -36.28
CA ILE A 5 13.17 27.31 -34.91
C ILE A 5 12.18 28.04 -34.01
N GLU A 6 11.66 29.20 -34.44
CA GLU A 6 10.64 29.95 -33.71
C GLU A 6 9.35 29.13 -33.53
N GLU A 7 8.86 28.48 -34.59
CA GLU A 7 7.67 27.60 -34.51
C GLU A 7 7.89 26.41 -33.55
N PHE A 8 9.12 25.87 -33.51
CA PHE A 8 9.48 24.79 -32.58
C PHE A 8 9.52 25.27 -31.12
N GLU A 9 10.05 26.47 -30.87
CA GLU A 9 10.08 27.08 -29.54
C GLU A 9 8.66 27.37 -29.02
N GLU A 10 7.77 27.88 -29.87
CA GLU A 10 6.35 28.11 -29.53
C GLU A 10 5.63 26.80 -29.14
N ILE A 11 5.84 25.71 -29.90
CA ILE A 11 5.27 24.39 -29.59
C ILE A 11 5.79 23.89 -28.23
N ILE A 12 7.08 24.03 -27.95
CA ILE A 12 7.67 23.62 -26.67
C ILE A 12 7.05 24.40 -25.51
N ILE A 13 6.91 25.72 -25.65
CA ILE A 13 6.29 26.56 -24.62
C ILE A 13 4.86 26.10 -24.35
N SER A 14 4.07 25.88 -25.40
CA SER A 14 2.70 25.35 -25.29
C SER A 14 2.66 24.01 -24.54
N TYR A 15 3.57 23.08 -24.84
CA TYR A 15 3.63 21.80 -24.11
C TYR A 15 4.02 21.96 -22.65
N PHE A 16 4.93 22.88 -22.32
CA PHE A 16 5.27 23.15 -20.92
C PHE A 16 4.09 23.72 -20.15
N GLU A 17 3.33 24.65 -20.73
CA GLU A 17 2.11 25.21 -20.13
C GLU A 17 1.06 24.13 -19.89
N GLU A 18 0.83 23.24 -20.87
CA GLU A 18 -0.10 22.10 -20.72
C GLU A 18 0.34 21.11 -19.63
N ILE A 19 1.64 20.81 -19.54
CA ILE A 19 2.19 19.93 -18.49
C ILE A 19 2.01 20.57 -17.11
N GLU A 20 2.30 21.86 -16.98
CA GLU A 20 2.14 22.58 -15.70
C GLU A 20 0.68 22.63 -15.26
N ASP A 21 -0.24 22.91 -16.18
CA ASP A 21 -1.68 22.88 -15.92
C ASP A 21 -2.15 21.48 -15.50
N PHE A 22 -1.70 20.43 -16.21
CA PHE A 22 -2.01 19.04 -15.85
C PHE A 22 -1.51 18.69 -14.44
N ILE A 23 -0.26 19.02 -14.12
CA ILE A 23 0.33 18.76 -12.78
C ILE A 23 -0.48 19.50 -11.71
N THR A 24 -0.84 20.76 -11.96
CA THR A 24 -1.61 21.58 -11.02
C THR A 24 -2.99 21.00 -10.76
N LYS A 25 -3.72 20.62 -11.82
CA LYS A 25 -5.03 19.95 -11.72
C LYS A 25 -4.93 18.61 -11.01
N SER A 26 -3.92 17.80 -11.33
CA SER A 26 -3.67 16.50 -10.70
C SER A 26 -3.41 16.64 -9.20
N ASN A 27 -2.57 17.60 -8.78
CA ASN A 27 -2.29 17.87 -7.37
C ASN A 27 -3.53 18.38 -6.62
N THR A 28 -4.30 19.25 -7.25
CA THR A 28 -5.58 19.75 -6.70
C THR A 28 -6.56 18.61 -6.48
N SER A 29 -6.66 17.69 -7.45
CA SER A 29 -7.54 16.53 -7.36
C SER A 29 -7.13 15.58 -6.22
N ARG A 30 -5.84 15.28 -6.08
CA ARG A 30 -5.30 14.49 -4.94
C ARG A 30 -5.61 15.14 -3.60
N PHE A 31 -5.42 16.45 -3.48
CA PHE A 31 -5.74 17.20 -2.26
C PHE A 31 -7.23 17.08 -1.89
N ASN A 32 -8.11 17.23 -2.88
CA ASN A 32 -9.55 17.08 -2.69
C ASN A 32 -9.94 15.65 -2.31
N SER A 33 -9.35 14.65 -2.98
CA SER A 33 -9.51 13.24 -2.64
C SER A 33 -9.11 12.97 -1.19
N ASN A 34 -7.94 13.46 -0.76
CA ASN A 34 -7.44 13.28 0.59
C ASN A 34 -8.39 13.86 1.65
N LYS A 35 -8.92 15.06 1.39
CA LYS A 35 -9.91 15.71 2.27
C LYS A 35 -11.20 14.89 2.35
N LYS A 36 -11.67 14.36 1.21
CA LYS A 36 -12.88 13.54 1.14
C LYS A 36 -12.66 12.19 1.86
N TYR A 37 -11.54 11.52 1.62
CA TYR A 37 -11.15 10.30 2.33
C TYR A 37 -11.21 10.49 3.84
N LYS A 38 -10.57 11.52 4.38
CA LYS A 38 -10.59 11.80 5.83
C LYS A 38 -11.99 12.05 6.38
N THR A 39 -12.85 12.68 5.58
CA THR A 39 -14.25 12.93 5.95
C THR A 39 -15.07 11.64 5.98
N GLU A 40 -14.80 10.70 5.08
CA GLU A 40 -15.50 9.40 5.08
C GLU A 40 -14.90 8.44 6.12
N GLU A 41 -13.59 8.47 6.32
CA GLU A 41 -12.89 7.73 7.39
C GLU A 41 -13.44 8.09 8.77
N SER A 42 -13.68 9.37 9.05
CA SER A 42 -14.20 9.82 10.35
C SER A 42 -15.64 9.36 10.66
N LYS A 43 -16.37 8.88 9.64
CA LYS A 43 -17.70 8.28 9.83
C LYS A 43 -17.63 6.82 10.27
N ILE A 44 -16.45 6.19 10.15
CA ILE A 44 -16.22 4.80 10.54
C ILE A 44 -15.54 4.81 11.91
N ASP A 45 -16.27 4.39 12.93
CA ASP A 45 -15.79 4.36 14.31
C ASP A 45 -14.43 3.65 14.41
N LYS A 46 -13.48 4.28 15.11
CA LYS A 46 -12.10 3.80 15.37
C LYS A 46 -11.19 3.57 14.16
N LEU A 47 -11.64 3.83 12.92
CA LEU A 47 -10.82 3.54 11.73
C LEU A 47 -9.56 4.41 11.68
N SER A 48 -9.68 5.71 11.93
CA SER A 48 -8.54 6.63 11.97
C SER A 48 -7.53 6.25 13.05
N ASP A 49 -8.02 5.86 14.23
CA ASP A 49 -7.19 5.45 15.37
C ASP A 49 -6.42 4.18 15.04
N PHE A 50 -7.10 3.19 14.46
CA PHE A 50 -6.47 1.95 14.02
C PHE A 50 -5.35 2.21 12.99
N ARG A 51 -5.60 3.07 12.00
CA ARG A 51 -4.58 3.47 11.02
C ARG A 51 -3.37 4.10 11.69
N MET A 52 -3.61 5.09 12.55
CA MET A 52 -2.53 5.78 13.27
C MET A 52 -1.73 4.85 14.19
N LEU A 53 -2.39 3.89 14.84
CA LEU A 53 -1.74 2.92 15.72
C LEU A 53 -0.89 1.91 14.94
N ILE A 54 -1.33 1.44 13.77
CA ILE A 54 -0.51 0.61 12.88
C ILE A 54 0.73 1.39 12.41
N ASP A 55 0.53 2.61 11.89
CA ASP A 55 1.61 3.47 11.39
C ASP A 55 2.64 3.72 12.51
N GLY A 56 2.17 4.06 13.71
CA GLY A 56 3.01 4.31 14.88
C GLY A 56 3.79 3.07 15.33
N LEU A 57 3.16 1.89 15.30
CA LEU A 57 3.81 0.65 15.70
C LEU A 57 4.89 0.23 14.70
N PHE A 58 4.66 0.40 13.40
CA PHE A 58 5.68 0.20 12.37
C PHE A 58 6.91 1.08 12.59
N LEU A 59 6.70 2.40 12.81
CA LEU A 59 7.80 3.34 13.08
C LEU A 59 8.55 3.03 14.37
N LYS A 60 7.82 2.57 15.40
CA LYS A 60 8.43 2.21 16.68
C LYS A 60 9.37 1.01 16.51
N ILE A 61 8.93 -0.05 15.84
CA ILE A 61 9.73 -1.26 15.60
C ILE A 61 10.90 -0.98 14.67
N SER A 62 10.73 -0.11 13.66
CA SER A 62 11.78 0.19 12.69
C SER A 62 13.01 0.86 13.29
N ARG A 63 12.88 1.49 14.46
CA ARG A 63 14.02 2.07 15.18
C ARG A 63 15.08 1.03 15.54
N ASN A 64 14.69 -0.24 15.70
CA ASN A 64 15.62 -1.32 15.99
C ASN A 64 16.63 -1.56 14.85
N PHE A 65 16.28 -1.20 13.60
CA PHE A 65 17.17 -1.36 12.46
C PHE A 65 18.31 -0.33 12.39
N TYR A 66 18.31 0.68 13.27
CA TYR A 66 19.49 1.53 13.45
C TYR A 66 20.57 0.86 14.32
N THR A 67 20.26 -0.26 14.94
CA THR A 67 21.21 -1.06 15.72
C THR A 67 21.75 -2.21 14.86
N PRO A 68 23.08 -2.39 14.78
CA PRO A 68 23.67 -3.56 14.13
C PRO A 68 23.18 -4.87 14.78
N THR A 69 22.77 -5.85 13.98
CA THR A 69 22.43 -7.19 14.48
C THR A 69 23.70 -7.95 14.87
N LYS A 70 23.64 -8.72 15.98
CA LYS A 70 24.76 -9.56 16.46
C LYS A 70 24.92 -10.83 15.60
N GLU A 71 23.83 -11.35 15.05
CA GLU A 71 23.81 -12.53 14.19
C GLU A 71 23.31 -12.13 12.81
N ILE A 72 24.20 -12.22 11.81
CA ILE A 72 23.85 -11.93 10.41
C ILE A 72 24.17 -13.14 9.55
N ASN A 73 23.19 -13.53 8.75
CA ASN A 73 23.34 -14.47 7.65
C ASN A 73 22.51 -13.96 6.46
N ASP A 74 22.63 -14.60 5.31
CA ASP A 74 21.98 -14.14 4.08
C ASP A 74 20.45 -14.07 4.23
N ASN A 75 19.83 -15.01 4.95
CA ASN A 75 18.39 -15.00 5.20
C ASN A 75 17.99 -13.80 6.06
N ILE A 76 18.68 -13.55 7.18
CA ILE A 76 18.41 -12.43 8.09
C ILE A 76 18.62 -11.09 7.36
N SER A 77 19.72 -10.95 6.63
CA SER A 77 20.04 -9.76 5.84
C SER A 77 18.94 -9.45 4.80
N TYR A 78 18.45 -10.50 4.13
CA TYR A 78 17.36 -10.36 3.18
C TYR A 78 16.01 -10.07 3.87
N GLN A 79 15.72 -10.66 5.02
CA GLN A 79 14.53 -10.34 5.83
C GLN A 79 14.53 -8.88 6.30
N ILE A 80 15.68 -8.35 6.75
CA ILE A 80 15.84 -6.92 7.08
C ILE A 80 15.54 -6.05 5.86
N SER A 81 16.06 -6.44 4.68
CA SER A 81 15.80 -5.73 3.42
C SER A 81 14.32 -5.75 3.04
N ILE A 82 13.62 -6.88 3.25
CA ILE A 82 12.17 -6.99 3.06
C ILE A 82 11.45 -6.05 4.02
N CYS A 83 11.78 -6.04 5.32
CA CYS A 83 11.14 -5.14 6.28
C CYS A 83 11.34 -3.67 5.93
N ALA A 84 12.54 -3.27 5.50
CA ALA A 84 12.81 -1.90 5.08
C ALA A 84 12.02 -1.50 3.82
N SER A 85 11.92 -2.40 2.84
CA SER A 85 11.10 -2.21 1.63
C SER A 85 9.62 -2.12 1.99
N PHE A 86 9.15 -3.01 2.89
CA PHE A 86 7.77 -3.04 3.35
C PHE A 86 7.40 -1.73 4.05
N LEU A 87 8.22 -1.27 4.98
CA LEU A 87 7.98 -0.04 5.73
C LEU A 87 7.85 1.18 4.80
N ARG A 88 8.78 1.36 3.85
CA ARG A 88 8.75 2.47 2.89
C ARG A 88 7.48 2.43 2.02
N THR A 89 7.13 1.25 1.53
CA THR A 89 5.95 1.08 0.67
C THR A 89 4.64 1.19 1.47
N HIS A 90 4.60 0.84 2.77
CA HIS A 90 3.40 0.95 3.60
C HIS A 90 2.85 2.39 3.67
N PHE A 91 3.70 3.37 3.97
CA PHE A 91 3.29 4.79 4.00
C PHE A 91 2.93 5.32 2.62
N LEU A 92 3.63 4.88 1.58
CA LEU A 92 3.32 5.27 0.20
C LEU A 92 1.93 4.77 -0.21
N ILE A 93 1.58 3.52 0.10
CA ILE A 93 0.24 2.97 -0.17
C ILE A 93 -0.82 3.81 0.54
N ASN A 94 -0.66 4.09 1.84
CA ASN A 94 -1.63 4.90 2.58
C ASN A 94 -1.83 6.27 1.91
N LYS A 95 -0.75 6.92 1.46
CA LYS A 95 -0.82 8.19 0.73
C LYS A 95 -1.59 8.05 -0.58
N LEU A 96 -1.25 7.07 -1.42
CA LEU A 96 -1.90 6.85 -2.72
C LEU A 96 -3.41 6.56 -2.56
N ILE A 97 -3.79 5.75 -1.56
CA ILE A 97 -5.19 5.48 -1.24
C ILE A 97 -5.94 6.78 -0.89
N MET A 98 -5.38 7.58 0.02
CA MET A 98 -6.01 8.84 0.43
C MET A 98 -6.08 9.84 -0.74
N ASP A 99 -5.05 9.87 -1.58
CA ASP A 99 -4.94 10.78 -2.72
C ASP A 99 -5.79 10.32 -3.92
N GLY A 100 -6.37 9.12 -3.89
CA GLY A 100 -7.27 8.60 -4.94
C GLY A 100 -6.56 7.83 -6.05
N ASP A 101 -5.25 7.58 -5.93
CA ASP A 101 -4.44 6.78 -6.86
C ASP A 101 -4.61 5.27 -6.56
N ILE A 102 -5.85 4.76 -6.68
CA ILE A 102 -6.23 3.43 -6.17
C ILE A 102 -5.64 2.25 -6.96
N ILE A 103 -5.39 2.40 -8.27
CA ILE A 103 -4.78 1.35 -9.09
C ILE A 103 -3.31 1.15 -8.67
N GLU A 104 -2.58 2.26 -8.52
CA GLU A 104 -1.19 2.27 -8.08
C GLU A 104 -1.07 1.74 -6.64
N ALA A 105 -1.96 2.18 -5.75
CA ALA A 105 -2.03 1.67 -4.40
C ALA A 105 -2.22 0.15 -4.38
N THR A 106 -3.19 -0.36 -5.13
CA THR A 106 -3.52 -1.79 -5.18
C THR A 106 -2.37 -2.63 -5.73
N THR A 107 -1.69 -2.13 -6.76
CA THR A 107 -0.48 -2.77 -7.31
C THR A 107 0.61 -2.89 -6.25
N LEU A 108 0.80 -1.86 -5.43
CA LEU A 108 1.75 -1.89 -4.32
C LEU A 108 1.28 -2.79 -3.16
N ILE A 109 -0.02 -2.88 -2.87
CA ILE A 109 -0.57 -3.84 -1.89
C ILE A 109 -0.25 -5.28 -2.32
N ARG A 110 -0.38 -5.60 -3.62
CA ARG A 110 0.03 -6.90 -4.17
C ARG A 110 1.50 -7.20 -3.91
N LYS A 111 2.38 -6.25 -4.22
CA LYS A 111 3.81 -6.35 -3.92
C LYS A 111 4.05 -6.61 -2.42
N GLN A 112 3.32 -5.95 -1.54
CA GLN A 112 3.45 -6.14 -0.08
C GLN A 112 2.99 -7.52 0.39
N LEU A 113 1.92 -8.05 -0.20
CA LEU A 113 1.47 -9.41 0.08
C LEU A 113 2.52 -10.44 -0.33
N GLU A 114 3.14 -10.26 -1.50
CA GLU A 114 4.26 -11.08 -1.96
C GLU A 114 5.49 -10.95 -1.05
N ALA A 115 5.81 -9.73 -0.60
CA ALA A 115 6.91 -9.48 0.34
C ALA A 115 6.66 -10.16 1.70
N SER A 116 5.44 -10.07 2.23
CA SER A 116 5.04 -10.74 3.47
C SER A 116 5.11 -12.27 3.35
N THR A 117 4.70 -12.80 2.20
CA THR A 117 4.83 -14.24 1.89
C THR A 117 6.29 -14.67 1.84
N ARG A 118 7.12 -13.91 1.11
CA ARG A 118 8.56 -14.20 1.03
C ARG A 118 9.20 -14.21 2.41
N PHE A 119 8.83 -13.25 3.25
CA PHE A 119 9.34 -13.13 4.60
C PHE A 119 9.16 -14.42 5.40
N SER A 120 7.99 -15.05 5.30
CA SER A 120 7.71 -16.32 5.98
C SER A 120 8.32 -17.54 5.30
N GLU A 121 8.52 -17.52 3.97
CA GLU A 121 9.26 -18.59 3.30
C GLU A 121 10.70 -18.70 3.81
N LEU A 122 11.33 -17.57 4.15
CA LEU A 122 12.71 -17.50 4.65
C LEU A 122 12.90 -18.10 6.05
N GLU A 123 11.82 -18.28 6.82
CA GLU A 123 11.87 -19.03 8.09
C GLU A 123 12.07 -20.54 7.87
N LYS A 124 11.80 -21.03 6.65
CA LYS A 124 11.80 -22.47 6.32
C LYS A 124 12.78 -22.85 5.21
N LYS A 125 13.22 -21.89 4.42
CA LYS A 125 14.02 -22.12 3.21
C LYS A 125 15.16 -21.12 3.13
N GLU A 126 16.31 -21.58 2.64
CA GLU A 126 17.45 -20.70 2.33
C GLU A 126 17.13 -19.81 1.14
N ILE A 127 17.59 -18.56 1.18
CA ILE A 127 17.37 -17.56 0.13
C ILE A 127 17.79 -18.05 -1.26
N ILE A 128 18.89 -18.81 -1.37
CA ILE A 128 19.36 -19.36 -2.66
C ILE A 128 18.27 -20.18 -3.37
N LYS A 129 17.44 -20.92 -2.62
CA LYS A 129 16.36 -21.74 -3.16
C LYS A 129 15.12 -20.92 -3.57
N LEU A 130 15.05 -19.67 -3.14
CA LEU A 130 13.95 -18.73 -3.29
C LEU A 130 14.23 -17.64 -4.33
N THR A 131 15.51 -17.33 -4.58
CA THR A 131 15.98 -16.36 -5.57
C THR A 131 15.34 -16.60 -6.94
N LYS A 132 14.85 -15.52 -7.57
CA LYS A 132 14.17 -15.50 -8.88
C LYS A 132 12.87 -16.32 -8.97
N LYS A 133 12.32 -16.81 -7.85
CA LYS A 133 11.00 -17.47 -7.83
C LYS A 133 9.92 -16.51 -7.35
N THR A 134 8.69 -16.65 -7.81
CA THR A 134 7.55 -15.91 -7.23
C THR A 134 7.21 -16.48 -5.85
N PRO A 135 6.94 -15.65 -4.82
CA PRO A 135 6.50 -16.13 -3.51
C PRO A 135 5.18 -16.92 -3.61
N ASN A 136 5.05 -18.00 -2.83
CA ASN A 136 3.85 -18.84 -2.87
C ASN A 136 2.72 -18.32 -1.97
N VAL A 137 2.04 -17.27 -2.43
CA VAL A 137 0.97 -16.56 -1.71
C VAL A 137 -0.23 -17.45 -1.34
N ASN A 138 -0.44 -18.56 -2.06
CA ASN A 138 -1.54 -19.49 -1.84
C ASN A 138 -1.39 -20.29 -0.54
N ASN A 139 -0.15 -20.46 -0.05
CA ASN A 139 0.15 -21.32 1.10
C ASN A 139 0.19 -20.58 2.45
N GLU A 140 -0.03 -19.26 2.46
CA GLU A 140 0.15 -18.40 3.64
C GLU A 140 -1.05 -18.39 4.61
N SER A 141 -2.30 -18.50 4.14
CA SER A 141 -3.47 -18.21 5.00
C SER A 141 -4.75 -19.00 4.71
N LYS A 142 -4.65 -20.29 4.40
CA LYS A 142 -5.83 -21.18 4.21
C LYS A 142 -6.89 -20.65 3.22
N GLY A 143 -6.50 -19.92 2.18
CA GLY A 143 -7.38 -19.49 1.09
C GLY A 143 -7.70 -17.99 1.05
N VAL A 144 -7.71 -17.27 2.18
CA VAL A 144 -8.05 -15.83 2.20
C VAL A 144 -7.05 -15.00 1.38
N THR A 145 -5.75 -15.29 1.51
CA THR A 145 -4.72 -14.62 0.70
C THR A 145 -4.80 -14.97 -0.79
N LYS A 146 -5.42 -16.10 -1.17
CA LYS A 146 -5.57 -16.47 -2.58
C LYS A 146 -6.62 -15.61 -3.28
N GLU A 147 -7.78 -15.43 -2.65
CA GLU A 147 -8.85 -14.57 -3.19
C GLU A 147 -8.38 -13.13 -3.29
N LEU A 148 -7.80 -12.60 -2.20
CA LEU A 148 -7.20 -11.27 -2.20
C LEU A 148 -6.14 -11.12 -3.29
N TYR A 149 -5.20 -12.07 -3.42
CA TYR A 149 -4.18 -12.01 -4.46
C TYR A 149 -4.77 -12.01 -5.87
N SER A 150 -5.86 -12.77 -6.10
CA SER A 150 -6.58 -12.79 -7.38
C SER A 150 -7.14 -11.41 -7.70
N THR A 151 -7.89 -10.80 -6.77
CA THR A 151 -8.46 -9.46 -6.93
C THR A 151 -7.37 -8.40 -7.18
N LEU A 152 -6.30 -8.43 -6.37
CA LEU A 152 -5.18 -7.49 -6.54
C LEU A 152 -4.46 -7.68 -7.88
N SER A 153 -4.36 -8.90 -8.37
CA SER A 153 -3.74 -9.21 -9.67
C SER A 153 -4.61 -8.77 -10.84
N GLU A 154 -5.93 -8.92 -10.72
CA GLU A 154 -6.90 -8.45 -11.70
C GLU A 154 -6.83 -6.92 -11.85
N ILE A 155 -6.80 -6.19 -10.73
CA ILE A 155 -6.65 -4.73 -10.73
C ILE A 155 -5.30 -4.31 -11.35
N ALA A 156 -4.20 -4.94 -10.94
CA ALA A 156 -2.86 -4.61 -11.43
C ALA A 156 -2.65 -4.86 -12.94
N HIS A 157 -3.50 -5.69 -13.56
CA HIS A 157 -3.42 -6.01 -14.98
C HIS A 157 -4.58 -5.44 -15.80
N THR A 158 -5.46 -4.63 -15.20
CA THR A 158 -6.70 -4.16 -15.84
C THR A 158 -7.49 -5.32 -16.46
N GLY A 159 -7.65 -6.39 -15.69
CA GLY A 159 -8.14 -7.69 -16.17
C GLY A 159 -9.64 -7.76 -16.47
N SER A 160 -10.42 -6.77 -16.05
CA SER A 160 -11.87 -6.74 -16.24
C SER A 160 -12.45 -5.33 -16.41
N LEU A 161 -13.71 -5.26 -16.86
CA LEU A 161 -14.47 -4.02 -16.98
C LEU A 161 -14.70 -3.35 -15.63
N ASP A 162 -14.85 -4.13 -14.56
CA ASP A 162 -15.01 -3.59 -13.20
C ASP A 162 -13.77 -2.82 -12.75
N VAL A 163 -12.57 -3.25 -13.16
CA VAL A 163 -11.33 -2.49 -12.94
C VAL A 163 -11.30 -1.20 -13.75
N ALA A 164 -11.79 -1.20 -15.00
CA ALA A 164 -11.88 0.01 -15.81
C ALA A 164 -12.86 1.03 -15.19
N ASN A 165 -13.90 0.56 -14.51
CA ASN A 165 -14.86 1.41 -13.80
C ASN A 165 -14.25 2.15 -12.61
N LEU A 166 -13.14 1.66 -12.03
CA LEU A 166 -12.42 2.35 -10.94
C LEU A 166 -11.91 3.75 -11.34
N ILE A 167 -11.68 3.98 -12.63
CA ILE A 167 -11.17 5.25 -13.19
C ILE A 167 -12.14 5.90 -14.17
N THR A 168 -13.35 5.38 -14.30
CA THR A 168 -14.37 5.92 -15.20
C THR A 168 -15.42 6.68 -14.41
N ILE A 169 -15.65 7.95 -14.77
CA ILE A 169 -16.83 8.67 -14.30
C ILE A 169 -17.92 8.47 -15.35
N ILE A 170 -19.02 7.86 -14.93
CA ILE A 170 -20.23 7.74 -15.75
C ILE A 170 -21.09 8.97 -15.42
N ASP A 171 -21.26 9.86 -16.40
CA ASP A 171 -22.28 10.89 -16.30
C ASP A 171 -23.65 10.25 -16.63
N GLU A 172 -24.47 10.07 -15.60
CA GLU A 172 -25.80 9.46 -15.72
C GLU A 172 -26.73 10.24 -16.66
N ASN A 173 -26.49 11.54 -16.86
CA ASN A 173 -27.31 12.38 -17.73
C ASN A 173 -26.89 12.30 -19.20
N GLU A 174 -25.58 12.14 -19.48
CA GLU A 174 -25.05 12.15 -20.84
C GLU A 174 -24.83 10.76 -21.45
N LYS A 175 -24.87 9.68 -20.66
CA LYS A 175 -24.47 8.32 -21.09
C LYS A 175 -23.06 8.26 -21.72
N ILE A 176 -22.18 9.18 -21.32
CA ILE A 176 -20.78 9.22 -21.76
C ILE A 176 -19.92 8.72 -20.60
N ALA A 177 -19.17 7.64 -20.85
CA ALA A 177 -18.07 7.23 -20.00
C ALA A 177 -16.86 8.14 -20.27
N ARG A 178 -16.43 8.93 -19.28
CA ARG A 178 -15.20 9.72 -19.37
C ARG A 178 -14.16 9.08 -18.46
N ALA A 179 -12.99 8.74 -19.02
CA ALA A 179 -11.85 8.36 -18.20
C ALA A 179 -11.44 9.56 -17.36
N ASN A 180 -11.45 9.40 -16.03
CA ASN A 180 -10.92 10.42 -15.15
C ASN A 180 -9.40 10.20 -14.99
N ILE A 181 -8.65 10.98 -15.75
CA ILE A 181 -7.19 11.01 -15.70
C ILE A 181 -6.67 11.65 -14.40
N PHE A 182 -7.54 12.31 -13.62
CA PHE A 182 -7.18 12.88 -12.34
C PHE A 182 -7.65 11.99 -11.18
N PRO A 183 -6.83 11.76 -10.16
CA PRO A 183 -7.19 10.93 -9.02
C PRO A 183 -8.40 11.49 -8.27
N PHE A 184 -9.30 10.63 -7.83
CA PHE A 184 -10.47 11.06 -7.07
C PHE A 184 -10.80 10.04 -5.98
N PHE A 185 -11.52 10.51 -4.96
CA PHE A 185 -12.02 9.62 -3.93
C PHE A 185 -13.20 8.82 -4.46
N SER A 186 -13.15 7.51 -4.33
CA SER A 186 -14.30 6.62 -4.46
C SER A 186 -14.47 5.78 -3.18
N ILE A 187 -15.58 5.06 -3.06
CA ILE A 187 -15.76 4.11 -1.95
C ILE A 187 -14.67 3.01 -1.98
N ASP A 188 -14.13 2.71 -3.15
CA ASP A 188 -13.05 1.75 -3.34
C ASP A 188 -11.74 2.21 -2.69
N SER A 189 -11.58 3.50 -2.38
CA SER A 189 -10.46 3.96 -1.57
C SER A 189 -10.51 3.34 -0.16
N LEU A 190 -11.70 3.23 0.46
CA LEU A 190 -11.85 2.58 1.77
C LEU A 190 -11.68 1.06 1.66
N GLN A 191 -12.14 0.44 0.58
CA GLN A 191 -11.90 -0.99 0.32
C GLN A 191 -10.40 -1.28 0.07
N SER A 192 -9.71 -0.41 -0.65
CA SER A 192 -8.26 -0.50 -0.83
C SER A 192 -7.53 -0.38 0.50
N TYR A 193 -8.02 0.49 1.40
CA TYR A 193 -7.50 0.55 2.77
C TYR A 193 -7.78 -0.74 3.55
N LYS A 194 -8.95 -1.38 3.37
CA LYS A 194 -9.26 -2.69 3.97
C LYS A 194 -8.18 -3.73 3.62
N PHE A 195 -7.82 -3.81 2.34
CA PHE A 195 -6.76 -4.71 1.85
C PHE A 195 -5.38 -4.34 2.41
N GLN A 196 -5.02 -3.06 2.39
CA GLN A 196 -3.76 -2.59 2.94
C GLN A 196 -3.63 -2.88 4.44
N ALA A 197 -4.69 -2.63 5.21
CA ALA A 197 -4.76 -2.92 6.63
C ALA A 197 -4.57 -4.41 6.90
N TYR A 198 -5.25 -5.29 6.15
CA TYR A 198 -5.08 -6.73 6.27
C TYR A 198 -3.63 -7.17 6.04
N VAL A 199 -3.03 -6.77 4.91
CA VAL A 199 -1.65 -7.15 4.57
C VAL A 199 -0.66 -6.60 5.59
N SER A 200 -0.84 -5.33 5.98
CA SER A 200 0.02 -4.63 6.95
C SER A 200 -0.06 -5.26 8.33
N PHE A 201 -1.26 -5.57 8.82
CA PHE A 201 -1.47 -6.17 10.13
C PHE A 201 -0.84 -7.57 10.22
N ASN A 202 -1.03 -8.40 9.19
CA ASN A 202 -0.41 -9.72 9.12
C ASN A 202 1.13 -9.63 9.10
N PHE A 203 1.69 -8.70 8.32
CA PHE A 203 3.14 -8.51 8.29
C PHE A 203 3.67 -7.97 9.62
N LEU A 204 2.95 -7.05 10.27
CA LEU A 204 3.35 -6.42 11.52
C LEU A 204 3.59 -7.44 12.63
N GLY A 205 2.71 -8.44 12.77
CA GLY A 205 2.90 -9.53 13.73
C GLY A 205 4.20 -10.31 13.49
N LYS A 206 4.49 -10.65 12.22
CA LYS A 206 5.74 -11.31 11.82
C LYS A 206 6.96 -10.42 12.10
N TYR A 207 6.83 -9.13 11.83
CA TYR A 207 7.89 -8.16 12.02
C TYR A 207 8.28 -8.01 13.49
N ILE A 208 7.30 -7.92 14.40
CA ILE A 208 7.55 -7.85 15.85
C ILE A 208 8.33 -9.09 16.32
N LEU A 209 7.88 -10.29 15.93
CA LEU A 209 8.52 -11.54 16.32
C LEU A 209 9.95 -11.66 15.77
N PHE A 210 10.15 -11.22 14.53
CA PHE A 210 11.47 -11.19 13.92
C PHE A 210 12.40 -10.22 14.65
N THR A 211 11.94 -9.02 14.97
CA THR A 211 12.72 -8.05 15.76
C THR A 211 13.11 -8.63 17.11
N LYS A 212 12.21 -9.34 17.81
CA LYS A 212 12.55 -10.04 19.06
C LYS A 212 13.69 -11.04 18.88
N LYS A 213 13.64 -11.79 17.78
CA LYS A 213 14.62 -12.85 17.46
C LYS A 213 16.01 -12.27 17.22
N ILE A 214 16.12 -11.18 16.46
CA ILE A 214 17.43 -10.63 16.05
C ILE A 214 17.96 -9.54 17.00
N TYR A 215 17.09 -8.96 17.84
CA TYR A 215 17.44 -8.01 18.90
C TYR A 215 16.89 -8.45 20.27
N PRO A 216 17.39 -9.57 20.84
CA PRO A 216 16.81 -10.15 22.06
C PRO A 216 16.93 -9.26 23.30
N GLU A 217 17.88 -8.32 23.31
CA GLU A 217 18.08 -7.36 24.39
C GLU A 217 16.99 -6.27 24.42
N ASN A 218 16.27 -6.07 23.31
CA ASN A 218 15.26 -5.03 23.22
C ASN A 218 13.95 -5.53 23.85
N ASN A 219 13.46 -4.79 24.84
CA ASN A 219 12.14 -5.05 25.40
C ASN A 219 11.05 -4.66 24.38
N ILE A 220 10.32 -5.66 23.87
CA ILE A 220 9.23 -5.50 22.90
C ILE A 220 7.83 -5.69 23.52
N ASP A 221 7.70 -5.68 24.84
CA ASP A 221 6.43 -5.95 25.52
C ASP A 221 5.38 -4.88 25.21
N GLN A 222 5.80 -3.63 25.00
CA GLN A 222 4.90 -2.55 24.62
C GLN A 222 4.33 -2.75 23.23
N GLU A 223 5.19 -3.15 22.28
CA GLU A 223 4.84 -3.43 20.89
C GLU A 223 3.88 -4.63 20.80
N MET A 224 4.15 -5.70 21.57
CA MET A 224 3.25 -6.86 21.66
C MET A 224 1.90 -6.49 22.27
N LYS A 225 1.87 -5.71 23.36
CA LYS A 225 0.62 -5.21 23.96
C LYS A 225 -0.18 -4.38 22.96
N MET A 226 0.50 -3.49 22.23
CA MET A 226 -0.15 -2.67 21.20
C MET A 226 -0.70 -3.51 20.06
N PHE A 227 0.03 -4.54 19.62
CA PHE A 227 -0.46 -5.48 18.60
C PHE A 227 -1.73 -6.21 19.05
N VAL A 228 -1.82 -6.62 20.33
CA VAL A 228 -3.03 -7.21 20.90
C VAL A 228 -4.19 -6.21 20.96
N ILE A 229 -3.94 -4.94 21.26
CA ILE A 229 -4.96 -3.88 21.22
C ILE A 229 -5.47 -3.70 19.79
N LEU A 230 -4.58 -3.62 18.80
CA LEU A 230 -4.93 -3.54 17.38
C LEU A 230 -5.77 -4.74 16.94
N HIS A 231 -5.43 -5.95 17.36
CA HIS A 231 -6.21 -7.16 17.09
C HIS A 231 -7.63 -7.09 17.67
N LYS A 232 -7.83 -6.39 18.80
CA LYS A 232 -9.18 -6.20 19.35
C LYS A 232 -9.93 -5.14 18.56
N LEU A 233 -9.28 -4.02 18.26
CA LEU A 233 -9.87 -2.90 17.50
C LEU A 233 -10.36 -3.34 16.11
N ILE A 234 -9.65 -4.24 15.42
CA ILE A 234 -10.04 -4.70 14.09
C ILE A 234 -11.46 -5.31 14.08
N ASN A 235 -11.87 -5.97 15.17
CA ASN A 235 -13.19 -6.60 15.28
C ASN A 235 -14.30 -5.57 15.56
N ASP A 236 -13.95 -4.39 16.07
CA ASP A 236 -14.92 -3.34 16.37
C ASP A 236 -15.27 -2.49 15.14
N ILE A 237 -14.33 -2.37 14.20
CA ILE A 237 -14.43 -1.49 13.02
C ILE A 237 -15.34 -2.14 11.97
N SER A 238 -16.38 -1.42 11.56
CA SER A 238 -17.38 -1.92 10.60
C SER A 238 -16.80 -2.24 9.22
N LEU A 239 -15.77 -1.50 8.76
CA LEU A 239 -15.11 -1.75 7.49
C LEU A 239 -14.52 -3.17 7.36
N PHE A 240 -14.09 -3.76 8.49
CA PHE A 240 -13.47 -5.09 8.51
C PHE A 240 -14.46 -6.22 8.74
N LYS A 241 -15.75 -5.90 8.95
CA LYS A 241 -16.80 -6.90 9.03
C LYS A 241 -17.21 -7.25 7.60
N ASP A 242 -17.25 -8.54 7.29
CA ASP A 242 -17.84 -9.07 6.07
C ASP A 242 -19.36 -9.22 6.25
#